data_AF-A0A1G7B0W1-F1
#
_entry.id   AF-A0A1G7B0W1-F1
#
_cell.length_a   1.000
_cell.length_b   1.000
_cell.length_c   1.000
_cell.angle_alpha   90.00
_cell.angle_beta   90.00
_cell.angle_gamma   90.00
#
_symmetry.space_group_name_H-M   'P 1'
#
loop_
_entity.id
_entity.type
_entity.pdbx_description
1 polymer ?
#
loop_
_entity_poly.entity_id
_entity_poly.type
_entity_poly.pdbx_seq_one_letter_code
_entity_poly.pdbx_strand_id
1 'polypeptide(L)'
;MNPLRNTIYNCKQATFLIEKKQIKKLSFREVIFLKIHFIQCTVCKLYEKQSIAIGRLVRQLFHDATQKPETHLGDDVKHDMQERINEELNKN
;
A
#
# COMPACT_ATOMS: atom_id res chain seq x y z
N MET A 1 -28.32 -25.31 12.33
CA MET A 1 -27.70 -24.00 12.02
C MET A 1 -27.28 -23.96 10.56
N ASN A 2 -28.04 -23.33 9.66
CA ASN A 2 -27.55 -22.83 8.36
C ASN A 2 -28.64 -22.04 7.62
N PRO A 3 -28.52 -20.70 7.59
CA PRO A 3 -29.25 -19.91 6.59
C PRO A 3 -28.33 -18.79 6.09
N LEU A 4 -27.64 -18.91 4.94
CA LEU A 4 -26.83 -17.78 4.42
C LEU A 4 -25.94 -17.12 5.50
N ARG A 5 -25.39 -17.88 6.47
CA ARG A 5 -24.93 -17.39 7.80
C ARG A 5 -23.58 -16.67 7.74
N ASN A 6 -23.56 -15.61 6.93
CA ASN A 6 -22.69 -14.46 6.96
C ASN A 6 -22.96 -13.53 5.77
N THR A 7 -23.90 -13.85 4.85
CA THR A 7 -24.21 -13.11 3.60
C THR A 7 -22.98 -12.41 3.03
N ILE A 8 -21.87 -13.11 2.80
CA ILE A 8 -20.73 -12.51 2.10
C ILE A 8 -20.29 -11.17 2.74
N TYR A 9 -20.34 -11.17 4.08
CA TYR A 9 -19.95 -10.14 5.03
C TYR A 9 -20.78 -8.85 5.00
N ASN A 10 -21.30 -8.46 6.16
CA ASN A 10 -21.91 -7.14 6.31
C ASN A 10 -20.95 -6.03 5.85
N CYS A 11 -21.48 -4.85 5.54
CA CYS A 11 -20.68 -3.75 5.01
C CYS A 11 -19.43 -3.46 5.87
N LYS A 12 -19.48 -3.66 7.20
CA LYS A 12 -18.33 -3.49 8.10
C LYS A 12 -17.17 -4.44 7.80
N GLN A 13 -17.44 -5.70 7.50
CA GLN A 13 -16.38 -6.63 7.13
C GLN A 13 -15.92 -6.45 5.68
N ALA A 14 -16.81 -6.07 4.77
CA ALA A 14 -16.43 -5.71 3.40
C ALA A 14 -15.49 -4.49 3.38
N THR A 15 -15.80 -3.43 4.12
CA THR A 15 -14.94 -2.24 4.26
C THR A 15 -13.59 -2.61 4.89
N PHE A 16 -13.57 -3.48 5.91
CA PHE A 16 -12.31 -3.99 6.45
C PHE A 16 -11.43 -4.69 5.40
N LEU A 17 -12.00 -5.56 4.55
CA LEU A 17 -11.24 -6.23 3.48
C LEU A 17 -10.78 -5.24 2.40
N ILE A 18 -11.57 -4.19 2.13
CA ILE A 18 -11.20 -3.09 1.21
C ILE A 18 -10.01 -2.30 1.75
N GLU A 19 -9.96 -1.99 3.04
CA GLU A 19 -8.79 -1.32 3.63
C GLU A 19 -7.59 -2.25 3.70
N LYS A 20 -7.80 -3.50 4.13
CA LYS A 20 -6.74 -4.51 4.22
C LYS A 20 -6.01 -4.67 2.89
N LYS A 21 -6.73 -4.74 1.76
CA LYS A 21 -6.12 -4.95 0.44
C LYS A 21 -5.24 -3.80 -0.05
N GLN A 22 -5.42 -2.59 0.50
CA GLN A 22 -4.56 -1.43 0.18
C GLN A 22 -3.22 -1.48 0.91
N ILE A 23 -3.15 -2.21 2.03
CA ILE A 23 -1.95 -2.33 2.87
C ILE A 23 -1.22 -3.65 2.58
N LYS A 24 -1.98 -4.74 2.39
CA LYS A 24 -1.43 -6.09 2.13
C LYS A 24 -2.35 -6.91 1.25
N LYS A 25 -1.80 -7.92 0.56
CA LYS A 25 -2.61 -8.83 -0.26
C LYS A 25 -3.65 -9.58 0.58
N LEU A 26 -4.84 -9.75 0.01
CA LEU A 26 -5.88 -10.63 0.57
C LEU A 26 -5.55 -12.09 0.27
N SER A 27 -5.99 -12.99 1.15
CA SER A 27 -6.02 -14.42 0.85
C SER A 27 -7.05 -14.73 -0.23
N PHE A 28 -6.89 -15.86 -0.92
CA PHE A 28 -7.80 -16.28 -1.99
C PHE A 28 -9.27 -16.33 -1.54
N ARG A 29 -9.53 -16.85 -0.33
CA ARG A 29 -10.87 -16.89 0.27
C ARG A 29 -11.45 -15.48 0.44
N GLU A 30 -10.67 -14.54 0.98
CA GLU A 30 -11.08 -13.16 1.17
C GLU A 30 -11.40 -12.44 -0.16
N VAL A 31 -10.64 -12.72 -1.22
CA VAL A 31 -10.90 -12.17 -2.56
C VAL A 31 -12.25 -12.65 -3.09
N ILE A 32 -12.54 -13.96 -3.00
CA ILE A 32 -13.81 -14.52 -3.45
C ILE A 32 -14.97 -13.89 -2.65
N PHE A 33 -14.85 -13.81 -1.33
CA PHE A 33 -15.88 -13.19 -0.51
C PHE A 33 -16.13 -11.73 -0.88
N LEU A 34 -15.08 -10.91 -1.00
CA LEU A 34 -15.25 -9.50 -1.36
C LEU A 34 -15.90 -9.33 -2.74
N LYS A 35 -15.55 -10.18 -3.72
CA LYS A 35 -16.17 -10.17 -5.05
C LYS A 35 -17.66 -10.44 -5.01
N ILE A 36 -18.09 -11.45 -4.25
CA ILE A 36 -19.51 -11.76 -4.13
C ILE A 36 -20.24 -10.59 -3.42
N HIS A 37 -19.59 -9.89 -2.45
CA HIS A 37 -20.21 -8.77 -1.73
C HIS A 37 -20.55 -7.62 -2.68
N PHE A 38 -19.64 -7.35 -3.61
CA PHE A 38 -19.81 -6.31 -4.62
C PHE A 38 -20.97 -6.59 -5.57
N ILE A 39 -21.35 -7.85 -5.81
CA ILE A 39 -22.51 -8.17 -6.66
C ILE A 39 -23.80 -7.62 -6.01
N GLN A 40 -23.93 -7.72 -4.69
CA GLN A 40 -25.12 -7.32 -3.94
C GLN A 40 -25.09 -5.89 -3.38
N CYS A 41 -23.90 -5.29 -3.19
CA CYS A 41 -23.76 -3.99 -2.54
C CYS A 41 -22.99 -2.98 -3.40
N THR A 42 -23.72 -2.07 -4.05
CA THR A 42 -23.15 -0.98 -4.86
C THR A 42 -22.46 0.08 -4.00
N VAL A 43 -22.92 0.29 -2.77
CA VAL A 43 -22.31 1.24 -1.83
C VAL A 43 -20.88 0.82 -1.48
N CYS A 44 -20.63 -0.46 -1.23
CA CYS A 44 -19.27 -0.95 -0.95
C CYS A 44 -18.36 -0.88 -2.20
N LYS A 45 -18.90 -1.05 -3.41
CA LYS A 45 -18.16 -0.79 -4.67
C LYS A 45 -17.76 0.69 -4.78
N LEU A 46 -18.65 1.61 -4.41
CA LEU A 46 -18.36 3.05 -4.41
C LEU A 46 -17.33 3.40 -3.33
N TYR A 47 -17.52 2.87 -2.11
CA TYR A 47 -16.59 3.05 -1.00
C TYR A 47 -15.17 2.61 -1.37
N GLU A 48 -15.01 1.48 -2.07
CA GLU A 48 -13.69 1.05 -2.55
C GLU A 48 -13.01 2.11 -3.40
N LYS A 49 -13.72 2.67 -4.38
CA LYS A 49 -13.18 3.71 -5.26
C LYS A 49 -12.80 4.97 -4.46
N GLN A 50 -13.66 5.38 -3.52
CA GLN A 50 -13.43 6.53 -2.67
C GLN A 50 -12.23 6.33 -1.73
N SER A 51 -12.13 5.19 -1.06
CA SER A 51 -11.01 4.84 -0.19
C SER A 51 -9.68 4.85 -0.95
N ILE A 52 -9.64 4.27 -2.16
CA ILE A 52 -8.45 4.32 -3.02
C ILE A 52 -8.09 5.76 -3.39
N ALA A 53 -9.09 6.58 -3.75
CA ALA A 53 -8.86 7.98 -4.11
C ALA A 53 -8.30 8.78 -2.92
N ILE A 54 -8.90 8.64 -1.73
CA ILE A 54 -8.42 9.28 -0.50
C ILE A 54 -6.98 8.84 -0.21
N GLY A 55 -6.69 7.54 -0.27
CA GLY A 55 -5.34 7.02 -0.05
C GLY A 55 -4.30 7.60 -1.01
N ARG A 56 -4.67 7.83 -2.28
CA ARG A 56 -3.81 8.50 -3.26
C ARG A 56 -3.61 9.98 -2.96
N LEU A 57 -4.70 10.70 -2.65
CA LEU A 57 -4.64 12.13 -2.32
C LEU A 57 -3.80 12.36 -1.07
N VAL A 58 -3.99 11.56 -0.02
CA VAL A 58 -3.18 11.63 1.20
C VAL A 58 -1.71 11.34 0.89
N ARG A 59 -1.42 10.30 0.08
CA ARG A 59 -0.05 10.04 -0.35
C ARG A 59 0.55 11.21 -1.13
N GLN A 60 -0.20 11.86 -2.02
CA GLN A 60 0.26 13.04 -2.76
C GLN A 60 0.53 14.23 -1.83
N LEU A 61 -0.39 14.54 -0.91
CA LEU A 61 -0.19 15.59 0.09
C LEU A 61 1.09 15.37 0.89
N PHE A 62 1.35 14.13 1.31
CA PHE A 62 2.59 13.80 2.01
C PHE A 62 3.79 13.72 1.07
N HIS A 63 3.67 13.26 -0.18
CA HIS A 63 4.78 13.23 -1.15
C HIS A 63 5.24 14.64 -1.52
N ASP A 64 4.29 15.58 -1.66
CA ASP A 64 4.56 16.99 -1.94
C ASP A 64 5.14 17.68 -0.70
N ALA A 65 4.64 17.34 0.50
CA ALA A 65 5.22 17.83 1.77
C ALA A 65 6.58 17.18 2.10
N THR A 66 6.84 15.97 1.62
CA THR A 66 8.10 15.23 1.75
C THR A 66 8.84 15.17 0.43
N GLN A 67 8.70 16.17 -0.45
CA GLN A 67 9.73 16.45 -1.44
C GLN A 67 10.99 16.76 -0.64
N LYS A 68 11.69 15.67 -0.28
CA LYS A 68 13.05 15.72 0.19
C LYS A 68 13.79 16.48 -0.91
N PRO A 69 14.49 17.57 -0.62
CA PRO A 69 15.51 18.05 -1.55
C PRO A 69 16.33 16.81 -1.92
N GLU A 70 16.65 16.62 -3.22
CA GLU A 70 17.39 15.46 -3.70
C GLU A 70 18.40 15.03 -2.62
N THR A 71 18.12 13.91 -1.94
CA THR A 71 18.99 13.48 -0.85
C THR A 71 20.22 12.90 -1.51
N HIS A 72 21.11 13.80 -1.90
CA HIS A 72 22.46 13.45 -2.27
C HIS A 72 23.15 12.97 -1.00
N LEU A 73 23.95 11.93 -1.17
CA LEU A 73 24.90 11.54 -0.15
C LEU A 73 25.81 12.76 0.10
N GLY A 74 26.05 13.12 1.36
CA GLY A 74 26.96 14.21 1.69
C GLY A 74 28.30 14.00 0.97
N ASP A 75 28.86 15.07 0.42
CA ASP A 75 30.09 14.99 -0.38
C ASP A 75 31.25 14.36 0.43
N ASP A 76 31.25 14.56 1.75
CA ASP A 76 32.17 13.94 2.70
C ASP A 76 32.03 12.41 2.74
N VAL A 77 30.80 11.90 2.83
CA VAL A 77 30.52 10.46 2.85
C VAL A 77 30.84 9.83 1.50
N LYS A 78 30.55 10.55 0.41
CA LYS A 78 30.88 10.10 -0.94
C LYS A 78 32.40 10.02 -1.15
N HIS A 79 33.15 11.00 -0.62
CA HIS A 79 34.60 11.02 -0.69
C HIS A 79 35.24 9.86 0.10
N ASP A 80 34.83 9.64 1.35
CA ASP A 80 35.33 8.53 2.19
C ASP A 80 35.12 7.17 1.51
N MET A 81 33.93 6.95 0.95
CA MET A 81 33.63 5.72 0.22
C MET A 81 34.52 5.56 -1.02
N GLN A 82 34.79 6.63 -1.75
CA GLN A 82 35.62 6.60 -2.95
C GLN A 82 37.09 6.33 -2.63
N GLU A 83 37.62 6.90 -1.55
CA GLU A 83 38.98 6.60 -1.07
C GLU A 83 39.13 5.13 -0.72
N ARG A 84 38.20 4.59 0.06
CA ARG A 84 38.23 3.17 0.46
C ARG A 84 38.16 2.23 -0.75
N ILE A 85 37.38 2.56 -1.77
CA ILE A 85 37.35 1.79 -3.02
C ILE A 85 38.71 1.85 -3.73
N ASN A 86 39.31 3.04 -3.83
CA ASN A 86 40.61 3.21 -4.49
C ASN A 86 41.73 2.48 -3.73
N GLU A 87 41.71 2.49 -2.40
CA GLU A 87 42.66 1.75 -1.57
C GLU A 87 42.59 0.24 -1.83
N GLU A 88 41.39 -0.32 -1.95
CA GLU A 88 41.22 -1.75 -2.26
C GLU A 88 41.61 -2.10 -3.69
N LEU A 89 41.36 -1.21 -4.65
CA LEU A 89 41.76 -1.42 -6.05
C LEU A 89 43.29 -1.35 -6.23
N ASN A 90 43.98 -0.48 -5.48
CA ASN A 90 45.44 -0.31 -5.55
C ASN A 90 46.23 -1.38 -4.77
N LYS A 91 45.56 -2.31 -4.09
CA LYS A 91 46.19 -3.47 -3.42
C LYS A 91 46.46 -4.65 -4.35
N ASN A 92 46.03 -4.58 -5.62
CA ASN A 92 46.38 -5.52 -6.69
C ASN A 92 47.37 -4.88 -7.67
#